data_AF-A0A0W8CBA1-F1
#
_entry.id   AF-A0A0W8CBA1-F1
#
_cell.length_a   1.000
_cell.length_b   1.000
_cell.length_c   1.000
_cell.angle_alpha   90.00
_cell.angle_beta   90.00
_cell.angle_gamma   90.00
#
_symmetry.space_group_name_H-M   'P 1'
#
loop_
_entity.id
_entity.type
_entity.pdbx_description
1 polymer ?
#
loop_
_entity_poly.entity_id
_entity_poly.type
_entity_poly.pdbx_seq_one_letter_code
_entity_poly.pdbx_strand_id
1 'polypeptide(L)'
;MECTIDSLVSRLTSEEDGSKWPIMATPSDTNVTTEINIQTVQQLDENKFVLVRNLHGGIIIRYMCLIEQARLEMVEGKRRFKFYYAIGDSMANARTREVELTSDDNVRWITDEGGYSLTLTEVDESSVEVVFDSLG
;
A
#
# COMPACT_ATOMS: atom_id res chain seq x y z
N MET A 1 16.31 -21.23 2.58
CA MET A 1 15.64 -19.94 2.78
C MET A 1 14.17 -20.26 2.89
N GLU A 2 13.60 -20.18 4.10
CA GLU A 2 12.18 -20.44 4.31
C GLU A 2 11.39 -19.27 3.71
N CYS A 3 10.50 -19.57 2.76
CA CYS A 3 9.60 -18.59 2.15
C CYS A 3 8.27 -18.69 2.90
N THR A 4 8.17 -18.02 4.04
CA THR A 4 6.97 -17.98 4.88
C THR A 4 6.23 -16.66 4.68
N ILE A 5 4.96 -16.61 5.11
CA ILE A 5 4.20 -15.36 5.11
C ILE A 5 4.93 -14.30 5.94
N ASP A 6 5.49 -14.66 7.10
CA ASP A 6 6.16 -13.71 7.99
C ASP A 6 7.41 -13.10 7.32
N SER A 7 8.17 -13.91 6.59
CA SER A 7 9.32 -13.48 5.80
C SER A 7 8.90 -12.53 4.68
N LEU A 8 7.82 -12.84 3.96
CA LEU A 8 7.33 -11.97 2.90
C LEU A 8 6.75 -10.66 3.43
N VAL A 9 5.94 -10.72 4.49
CA VAL A 9 5.35 -9.53 5.12
C VAL A 9 6.45 -8.60 5.61
N SER A 10 7.47 -9.11 6.30
CA SER A 10 8.59 -8.27 6.77
C SER A 10 9.35 -7.56 5.63
N ARG A 11 9.48 -8.22 4.47
CA ARG A 11 10.12 -7.65 3.27
C ARG A 11 9.23 -6.71 2.49
N LEU A 12 7.92 -6.93 2.53
CA LEU A 12 6.93 -6.09 1.89
C LEU A 12 6.60 -4.88 2.76
N THR A 13 7.02 -4.81 4.02
CA THR A 13 6.72 -3.65 4.88
C THR A 13 7.82 -2.58 4.88
N SER A 14 7.45 -1.31 4.67
CA SER A 14 8.28 -0.16 5.07
C SER A 14 8.01 0.16 6.53
N GLU A 15 9.04 0.49 7.30
CA GLU A 15 8.90 1.00 8.66
C GLU A 15 9.08 2.52 8.65
N GLU A 16 8.01 3.26 8.94
CA GLU A 16 8.03 4.71 9.09
C GLU A 16 7.25 5.09 10.36
N ASP A 17 7.88 5.88 11.24
CA ASP A 17 7.33 6.30 12.54
C ASP A 17 6.75 5.15 13.38
N GLY A 18 7.45 4.00 13.41
CA GLY A 18 7.08 2.82 14.18
C GLY A 18 5.93 1.99 13.57
N SER A 19 5.46 2.35 12.38
CA SER A 19 4.39 1.63 11.68
C SER A 19 4.94 0.87 10.48
N LYS A 20 4.51 -0.40 10.31
CA LYS A 20 4.95 -1.29 9.23
C LYS A 20 3.89 -1.38 8.13
N TRP A 21 4.16 -0.81 6.96
CA TRP A 21 3.20 -0.66 5.88
C TRP A 21 3.58 -1.47 4.64
N PRO A 22 2.67 -2.29 4.07
CA PRO A 22 2.95 -3.05 2.86
C PRO A 22 3.22 -2.10 1.67
N ILE A 23 4.48 -2.03 1.23
CA ILE A 23 4.92 -1.37 0.01
C ILE A 23 4.44 -2.21 -1.16
N MET A 24 3.68 -1.60 -2.06
CA MET A 24 3.37 -2.25 -3.34
C MET A 24 4.64 -2.36 -4.19
N ALA A 25 4.71 -3.38 -5.03
CA ALA A 25 5.69 -3.39 -6.12
C ALA A 25 5.40 -2.19 -7.04
N THR A 26 6.17 -1.12 -6.89
CA THR A 26 6.12 0.01 -7.82
C THR A 26 6.72 -0.48 -9.14
N PRO A 27 6.03 -0.27 -10.28
CA PRO A 27 6.55 -0.66 -11.58
C PRO A 27 7.95 -0.08 -11.83
N SER A 28 8.92 -0.96 -12.11
CA SER A 28 10.35 -0.62 -12.27
C SER A 28 10.68 0.15 -13.56
N ASP A 29 9.69 0.33 -14.42
CA ASP A 29 9.71 1.11 -15.66
C ASP A 29 9.35 2.59 -15.46
N THR A 30 8.90 2.97 -14.26
CA THR A 30 8.83 4.37 -13.86
C THR A 30 10.20 4.80 -13.34
N ASN A 31 10.74 5.95 -13.78
CA ASN A 31 11.98 6.55 -13.25
C ASN A 31 11.86 7.01 -11.77
N VAL A 32 10.98 6.35 -11.01
CA VAL A 32 10.79 6.48 -9.57
C VAL A 32 12.03 5.92 -8.90
N THR A 33 12.88 6.82 -8.40
CA THR A 33 13.91 6.46 -7.44
C THR A 33 13.23 5.84 -6.23
N THR A 34 13.80 4.76 -5.70
CA THR A 34 13.23 3.84 -4.70
C THR A 34 12.80 4.48 -3.36
N GLU A 35 12.83 5.80 -3.22
CA GLU A 35 12.41 6.52 -2.02
C GLU A 35 10.89 6.71 -2.00
N ILE A 36 10.26 5.78 -1.26
CA ILE A 36 8.83 5.81 -0.95
C ILE A 36 8.68 6.39 0.44
N ASN A 37 8.03 7.54 0.55
CA ASN A 37 7.64 8.13 1.83
C ASN A 37 6.15 7.84 2.09
N ILE A 38 5.84 7.31 3.28
CA ILE A 38 4.52 6.86 3.70
C ILE A 38 4.12 7.58 4.98
N GLN A 39 3.16 8.48 4.87
CA GLN A 39 2.66 9.25 6.01
C GLN A 39 1.30 8.71 6.46
N THR A 40 1.18 8.37 7.74
CA THR A 40 -0.11 8.02 8.34
C THR A 40 -0.89 9.29 8.63
N VAL A 41 -1.99 9.50 7.92
CA VAL A 41 -2.87 10.67 8.12
C VAL A 41 -3.88 10.41 9.22
N GLN A 42 -4.43 9.18 9.27
CA GLN A 42 -5.45 8.82 10.24
C GLN A 42 -5.45 7.32 10.52
N GLN A 43 -5.62 6.95 11.80
CA GLN A 43 -5.97 5.60 12.19
C GLN A 43 -7.48 5.52 12.42
N LEU A 44 -8.16 4.62 11.71
CA LEU A 44 -9.61 4.40 11.83
C LEU A 44 -9.94 3.26 12.79
N ASP A 45 -9.08 2.24 12.85
CA ASP A 45 -9.21 1.07 13.72
C ASP A 45 -7.81 0.47 13.98
N GLU A 46 -7.71 -0.59 14.79
CA GLU A 46 -6.47 -1.31 15.10
C GLU A 46 -5.66 -1.65 13.83
N ASN A 47 -6.34 -2.06 12.76
CA ASN A 47 -5.72 -2.48 11.50
C ASN A 47 -6.15 -1.67 10.26
N LYS A 48 -6.78 -0.51 10.45
CA LYS A 48 -7.32 0.33 9.35
C LYS A 48 -6.76 1.74 9.39
N PHE A 49 -6.18 2.19 8.29
CA PHE A 49 -5.41 3.43 8.24
C PHE A 49 -5.62 4.18 6.93
N VAL A 50 -5.66 5.51 7.01
CA VAL A 50 -5.55 6.40 5.87
C VAL A 50 -4.10 6.86 5.78
N LEU A 51 -3.46 6.56 4.65
CA LEU A 51 -2.06 6.91 4.38
C LEU A 51 -1.96 7.82 3.16
N VAL A 52 -0.96 8.71 3.16
CA VAL A 52 -0.48 9.41 1.97
C VAL A 52 0.85 8.79 1.57
N ARG A 53 1.00 8.45 0.29
CA ARG A 53 2.23 7.90 -0.27
C ARG A 53 2.82 8.85 -1.28
N ASN A 54 4.12 9.06 -1.17
CA ASN A 54 4.94 9.85 -2.07
C ASN A 54 5.99 8.94 -2.71
N LEU A 55 5.95 8.83 -4.03
CA LEU A 55 6.95 8.13 -4.82
C LEU A 55 7.83 9.19 -5.49
N HIS A 56 9.09 9.27 -5.11
CA HIS A 56 10.00 10.28 -5.64
C HIS A 56 10.70 9.78 -6.91
N GLY A 57 10.66 10.54 -8.00
CA GLY A 57 11.54 10.28 -9.14
C GLY A 57 11.32 11.25 -10.28
N GLY A 58 12.13 12.31 -10.36
CA GLY A 58 11.98 13.42 -11.29
C GLY A 58 10.74 14.29 -11.04
N ILE A 59 9.59 13.66 -10.84
CA ILE A 59 8.30 14.19 -10.39
C ILE A 59 7.88 13.36 -9.16
N ILE A 60 7.22 13.96 -8.19
CA ILE A 60 6.67 13.26 -7.03
C ILE A 60 5.29 12.73 -7.40
N ILE A 61 5.12 11.42 -7.45
CA ILE A 61 3.79 10.81 -7.61
C ILE A 61 3.19 10.65 -6.21
N ARG A 62 2.02 11.26 -5.99
CA ARG A 62 1.34 11.26 -4.68
C ARG A 62 -0.04 10.63 -4.77
N TYR A 63 -0.40 9.81 -3.79
CA TYR A 63 -1.76 9.30 -3.66
C TYR A 63 -2.14 9.06 -2.21
N MET A 64 -3.43 9.17 -1.93
CA MET A 64 -4.00 8.80 -0.65
C MET A 64 -4.65 7.42 -0.77
N CYS A 65 -4.45 6.57 0.22
CA CYS A 65 -5.06 5.25 0.26
C CYS A 65 -5.58 4.89 1.65
N LEU A 66 -6.73 4.23 1.67
CA LEU A 66 -7.18 3.46 2.83
C LEU A 66 -6.51 2.09 2.76
N ILE A 67 -5.89 1.65 3.85
CA ILE A 67 -5.31 0.31 3.98
C ILE A 67 -5.98 -0.42 5.13
N GLU A 68 -6.32 -1.68 4.90
CA GLU A 68 -6.73 -2.62 5.94
C GLU A 68 -5.79 -3.83 5.91
N GLN A 69 -5.19 -4.14 7.07
CA GLN A 69 -4.48 -5.39 7.27
C GLN A 69 -5.45 -6.40 7.89
N ALA A 70 -5.82 -7.44 7.16
CA ALA A 70 -6.66 -8.49 7.72
C ALA A 70 -5.87 -9.27 8.77
N ARG A 71 -6.56 -9.88 9.73
CA ARG A 71 -5.91 -10.79 10.67
C ARG A 71 -5.40 -12.03 9.91
N LEU A 72 -4.33 -12.64 10.41
CA LEU A 72 -3.88 -13.93 9.92
C LEU A 72 -4.96 -14.98 10.20
N GLU A 73 -5.38 -15.70 9.16
CA GLU A 73 -6.44 -16.69 9.22
C GLU A 73 -5.92 -18.08 8.86
N MET A 74 -6.59 -19.12 9.36
CA MET A 74 -6.35 -20.50 8.96
C MET A 74 -7.47 -20.96 8.03
N VAL A 75 -7.16 -21.21 6.76
CA VAL A 75 -8.11 -21.68 5.74
C VAL A 75 -7.63 -23.02 5.22
N GLU A 76 -8.43 -24.07 5.37
CA GLU A 76 -8.09 -25.43 4.91
C GLU A 76 -6.74 -25.94 5.46
N GLY A 77 -6.41 -25.56 6.71
CA GLY A 77 -5.15 -25.93 7.35
C GLY A 77 -3.93 -25.10 6.92
N LYS A 78 -4.12 -24.11 6.05
CA LYS A 78 -3.07 -23.21 5.56
C LYS A 78 -3.24 -21.82 6.15
N ARG A 79 -2.11 -21.19 6.50
CA ARG A 79 -2.11 -19.78 6.91
C ARG A 79 -2.41 -18.91 5.69
N ARG A 80 -3.34 -17.98 5.86
CA ARG A 80 -3.70 -16.98 4.86
C ARG A 80 -3.66 -15.60 5.49
N PHE A 81 -3.09 -14.66 4.77
CA PHE A 81 -3.02 -13.27 5.17
C PHE A 81 -3.49 -12.39 4.02
N LYS A 82 -4.26 -11.35 4.34
CA LYS A 82 -4.82 -10.45 3.33
C LYS A 82 -4.54 -9.00 3.68
N PHE A 83 -4.26 -8.23 2.64
CA PHE A 83 -4.24 -6.79 2.68
C PHE A 83 -5.27 -6.26 1.71
N TYR A 84 -5.97 -5.21 2.12
CA TYR A 84 -6.83 -4.45 1.26
C TYR A 84 -6.30 -3.04 1.16
N TYR A 85 -6.41 -2.46 -0.02
CA TYR A 85 -6.14 -1.05 -0.20
C TYR A 85 -7.12 -0.45 -1.19
N ALA A 86 -7.55 0.77 -0.90
CA ALA A 86 -8.40 1.55 -1.78
C ALA A 86 -7.75 2.90 -2.01
N ILE A 87 -7.47 3.21 -3.27
CA ILE A 87 -7.15 4.57 -3.68
C ILE A 87 -8.48 5.29 -3.84
N GLY A 88 -8.65 6.39 -3.13
CA GLY A 88 -9.88 7.15 -3.15
C GLY A 88 -9.59 8.62 -3.42
N ASP A 89 -10.49 9.27 -4.16
CA ASP A 89 -10.47 10.69 -4.40
C ASP A 89 -11.69 11.36 -3.78
N SER A 90 -11.55 11.82 -2.53
CA SER A 90 -12.62 12.58 -1.89
C SER A 90 -12.63 14.04 -2.34
N MET A 91 -13.81 14.68 -2.34
CA MET A 91 -13.92 16.14 -2.56
C MET A 91 -13.05 16.96 -1.58
N ALA A 92 -12.82 16.45 -0.37
CA ALA A 92 -11.93 17.08 0.60
C ALA A 92 -10.46 17.00 0.15
N ASN A 93 -10.04 15.86 -0.42
CA ASN A 93 -8.74 15.73 -1.07
C ASN A 93 -8.62 16.64 -2.29
N ALA A 94 -9.63 16.67 -3.16
CA ALA A 94 -9.61 17.49 -4.36
C ALA A 94 -9.31 18.97 -4.05
N ARG A 95 -9.92 19.53 -3.00
CA ARG A 95 -9.65 20.91 -2.56
C ARG A 95 -8.23 21.11 -2.06
N THR A 96 -7.69 20.17 -1.26
CA THR A 96 -6.30 20.24 -0.80
C THR A 96 -5.32 20.18 -1.97
N ARG A 97 -5.61 19.34 -2.98
CA ARG A 97 -4.81 19.28 -4.21
C ARG A 97 -4.84 20.57 -5.01
N GLU A 98 -6.03 21.17 -5.18
CA GLU A 98 -6.16 22.43 -5.92
C GLU A 98 -5.30 23.54 -5.32
N VAL A 99 -5.15 23.56 -3.99
CA VAL A 99 -4.25 24.52 -3.32
C VAL A 99 -2.78 24.14 -3.55
N GLU A 100 -2.39 22.87 -3.37
CA GLU A 100 -0.99 22.43 -3.56
C GLU A 100 -0.49 22.60 -5.01
N LEU A 101 -1.34 22.33 -6.00
CA LEU A 101 -1.03 22.49 -7.42
C LEU A 101 -0.74 23.95 -7.81
N THR A 102 -1.11 24.92 -6.99
CA THR A 102 -0.75 26.34 -7.22
C THR A 102 0.65 26.70 -6.67
N SER A 103 1.25 25.81 -5.87
CA SER A 103 2.50 26.06 -5.15
C SER A 103 3.66 25.15 -5.53
N ASP A 104 3.40 23.96 -6.07
CA ASP A 104 4.45 22.96 -6.33
C ASP A 104 4.16 22.16 -7.62
N ASP A 105 4.73 22.62 -8.74
CA ASP A 105 4.55 22.01 -10.08
C ASP A 105 5.11 20.58 -10.19
N ASN A 106 5.84 20.11 -9.18
CA ASN A 106 6.53 18.83 -9.20
C ASN A 106 5.73 17.68 -8.57
N VAL A 107 4.49 17.91 -8.11
CA VAL A 107 3.65 16.85 -7.52
C VAL A 107 2.53 16.45 -8.47
N ARG A 108 2.51 15.17 -8.87
CA ARG A 108 1.44 14.57 -9.64
C ARG A 108 0.59 13.67 -8.76
N TRP A 109 -0.66 14.07 -8.56
CA TRP A 109 -1.61 13.26 -7.81
C TRP A 109 -2.22 12.15 -8.65
N ILE A 110 -2.29 10.94 -8.10
CA ILE A 110 -3.12 9.87 -8.65
C ILE A 110 -4.51 10.00 -8.03
N THR A 111 -5.51 10.05 -8.91
CA THR A 111 -6.93 10.20 -8.56
C THR A 111 -7.76 9.03 -9.07
N ASP A 112 -7.12 8.08 -9.76
CA ASP A 112 -7.79 6.89 -10.27
C ASP A 112 -8.24 6.06 -9.06
N GLU A 113 -9.54 6.11 -8.81
CA GLU A 113 -10.15 5.38 -7.71
C GLU A 113 -10.13 3.88 -8.02
N GLY A 114 -9.91 3.07 -7.00
CA GLY A 114 -9.92 1.63 -7.15
C GLY A 114 -9.62 0.91 -5.86
N GLY A 115 -10.36 -0.17 -5.63
CA GLY A 115 -10.08 -1.13 -4.58
C GLY A 115 -9.20 -2.26 -5.09
N TYR A 116 -8.37 -2.79 -4.21
CA TYR A 116 -7.50 -3.92 -4.53
C TYR A 116 -7.20 -4.74 -3.28
N SER A 117 -6.77 -5.99 -3.49
CA SER A 117 -6.29 -6.86 -2.43
C SER A 117 -5.02 -7.60 -2.80
N LEU A 118 -4.18 -7.85 -1.78
CA LEU A 118 -3.06 -8.77 -1.84
C LEU A 118 -3.32 -9.92 -0.87
N THR A 119 -3.42 -11.14 -1.38
CA THR A 119 -3.60 -12.35 -0.59
C THR A 119 -2.32 -13.18 -0.62
N LEU A 120 -1.82 -13.54 0.56
CA LEU A 120 -0.71 -14.47 0.74
C LEU A 120 -1.27 -15.76 1.35
N THR A 121 -1.00 -16.91 0.74
CA THR A 121 -1.40 -18.23 1.25
C THR A 121 -0.19 -19.16 1.34
N GLU A 122 0.11 -19.71 2.52
CA GLU A 122 1.15 -20.73 2.65
C GLU A 122 0.73 -22.00 1.92
N VAL A 123 1.55 -22.45 0.97
CA VAL A 123 1.27 -23.66 0.20
C VAL A 123 1.99 -24.85 0.82
N ASP A 124 3.26 -24.67 1.19
CA ASP A 124 4.13 -25.61 1.91
C ASP A 124 5.20 -24.84 2.71
N GLU A 125 6.13 -25.55 3.35
CA GLU A 125 7.20 -24.99 4.21
C GLU A 125 8.17 -24.04 3.48
N SER A 126 8.13 -24.01 2.14
CA SER A 126 9.07 -23.30 1.29
C SER A 126 8.41 -22.40 0.25
N SER A 127 7.08 -22.32 0.23
CA SER A 127 6.35 -21.56 -0.79
C SER A 127 5.09 -20.87 -0.26
N VAL A 128 4.90 -19.65 -0.74
CA VAL A 128 3.71 -18.84 -0.51
C VAL A 128 3.13 -18.45 -1.86
N GLU A 129 1.85 -18.73 -2.05
CA GLU A 129 1.08 -18.22 -3.16
C GLU A 129 0.75 -16.74 -2.91
N VAL A 130 0.93 -15.92 -3.95
CA VAL A 130 0.67 -14.49 -3.91
C VAL A 130 -0.37 -14.17 -4.98
N VAL A 131 -1.54 -13.68 -4.56
CA VAL A 131 -2.63 -13.27 -5.46
C VAL A 131 -2.89 -11.79 -5.28
N PHE A 132 -3.01 -11.08 -6.39
CA PHE A 132 -3.27 -9.65 -6.42
C PHE A 132 -4.50 -9.39 -7.29
N ASP A 133 -5.56 -8.92 -6.65
CA ASP A 133 -6.87 -8.73 -7.29
C ASP A 133 -7.29 -7.27 -7.26
N SER A 134 -7.89 -6.80 -8.35
CA SER A 134 -8.70 -5.56 -8.34
C SER A 134 -10.10 -5.88 -7.82
N LEU A 135 -10.64 -5.01 -6.99
CA LEU A 135 -11.94 -5.18 -6.31
C LEU A 135 -13.07 -4.37 -6.96
N GLY A 136 -12.80 -3.68 -8.07
CA GLY A 136 -13.71 -2.71 -8.67
C GLY A 136 -13.39 -1.30 -8.22
#